data_AF-A0A2K2HDE4-F1
#
_entry.id   AF-A0A2K2HDE4-F1
#
_cell.length_a   1.000
_cell.length_b   1.000
_cell.length_c   1.000
_cell.angle_alpha   90.00
_cell.angle_beta   90.00
_cell.angle_gamma   90.00
#
_symmetry.space_group_name_H-M   'P 1'
#
loop_
_entity.id
_entity.type
_entity.pdbx_description
1 polymer ?
#
loop_
_entity_poly.entity_id
_entity_poly.type
_entity_poly.pdbx_seq_one_letter_code
_entity_poly.pdbx_strand_id
1 'polypeptide(L)'
;MSDRQTKRDQFKNEEKKSTGKLLLPGILALLAIVTGAAWLLLGSGGTAGTRTVTAADDGVIRLAASDFDGGRAQFFRYESRRGPITFFVVRSQDGVIRAAFDACDVCYKEKKGYRQEGDAMICNNCGQSFPSNMVNIVKGGCNPSPLSRQLAGGQVLIQVAALEQGARYF
;
A
#
# COMPACT_ATOMS: atom_id res chain seq x y z
N MET A 1 41.76 -31.07 -63.24
CA MET A 1 41.08 -29.81 -62.84
C MET A 1 40.05 -30.00 -61.71
N SER A 2 40.01 -31.14 -61.00
CA SER A 2 39.02 -31.41 -59.94
C SER A 2 39.53 -31.03 -58.52
N ASP A 3 40.81 -31.26 -58.21
CA ASP A 3 41.37 -31.02 -56.86
C ASP A 3 41.40 -29.56 -56.38
N ARG A 4 41.36 -28.59 -57.29
CA ARG A 4 41.35 -27.16 -56.93
C ARG A 4 39.97 -26.68 -56.45
N GLN A 5 38.90 -27.35 -56.88
CA GLN A 5 37.55 -27.02 -56.43
C GLN A 5 37.30 -27.65 -55.05
N THR A 6 37.72 -28.91 -54.86
CA THR A 6 37.58 -29.64 -53.60
C THR A 6 38.25 -28.93 -52.41
N LYS A 7 39.42 -28.31 -52.63
CA LYS A 7 40.09 -27.51 -51.59
C LYS A 7 39.40 -26.18 -51.31
N ARG A 8 38.81 -25.53 -52.32
CA ARG A 8 38.05 -24.27 -52.12
C ARG A 8 36.76 -24.49 -51.33
N ASP A 9 36.14 -25.65 -51.48
CA ASP A 9 34.92 -25.99 -50.74
C ASP A 9 35.20 -26.40 -49.29
N GLN A 10 36.38 -26.96 -49.00
CA GLN A 10 36.83 -27.25 -47.64
C GLN A 10 37.09 -25.97 -46.81
N PHE A 11 37.66 -24.91 -47.40
CA PHE A 11 37.89 -23.65 -46.69
C PHE A 11 36.62 -22.82 -46.46
N LYS A 12 35.54 -23.04 -47.22
CA LYS A 12 34.25 -22.35 -47.00
C LYS A 12 33.42 -22.94 -45.85
N ASN A 13 33.76 -24.14 -45.38
CA ASN A 13 32.96 -24.86 -44.39
C ASN A 13 33.49 -24.74 -42.94
N GLU A 14 34.65 -24.11 -42.73
CA GLU A 14 35.23 -23.94 -41.39
C GLU A 14 34.87 -22.59 -40.74
N GLU A 15 34.42 -21.60 -41.50
CA GLU A 15 33.89 -20.38 -40.91
C GLU A 15 32.39 -20.51 -40.62
N LYS A 16 32.10 -20.45 -39.31
CA LYS A 16 30.82 -20.04 -38.72
C LYS A 16 29.92 -21.16 -38.19
N LYS A 17 30.49 -22.01 -37.32
CA LYS A 17 29.73 -22.58 -36.21
C LYS A 17 29.36 -21.44 -35.24
N SER A 18 28.30 -20.70 -35.56
CA SER A 18 27.76 -19.63 -34.71
C SER A 18 27.15 -20.25 -33.46
N THR A 19 27.96 -20.32 -32.41
CA THR A 19 27.63 -20.60 -31.02
C THR A 19 26.69 -19.55 -30.39
N GLY A 20 25.94 -18.79 -31.20
CA GLY A 20 25.00 -17.76 -30.76
C GLY A 20 23.54 -18.22 -30.68
N LYS A 21 23.18 -19.37 -31.28
CA LYS A 21 21.77 -19.82 -31.32
C LYS A 21 21.30 -20.56 -30.06
N LEU A 22 22.21 -21.04 -29.20
CA LEU A 22 21.86 -21.69 -27.92
C LEU A 22 21.99 -20.76 -26.70
N LEU A 23 22.72 -19.64 -26.81
CA LEU A 23 22.84 -18.68 -25.70
C LEU A 23 21.61 -17.76 -25.59
N LEU A 24 20.98 -17.41 -26.72
CA LEU A 24 19.76 -16.60 -26.73
C LEU A 24 18.58 -17.20 -25.94
N PRO A 25 18.19 -18.47 -26.12
CA PRO A 25 17.08 -19.06 -25.34
C PRO A 25 17.45 -19.21 -23.86
N GLY A 26 18.73 -19.48 -23.54
CA GLY A 26 19.21 -19.55 -22.16
C GLY A 26 19.16 -18.20 -21.44
N ILE A 27 19.55 -17.12 -22.11
CA ILE A 27 19.47 -15.74 -21.58
C ILE A 27 18.02 -15.28 -21.43
N LEU A 28 17.14 -15.61 -22.38
CA LEU A 28 15.70 -15.32 -22.29
C LEU A 28 15.03 -16.10 -21.14
N ALA A 29 15.38 -17.37 -20.95
CA ALA A 29 14.88 -18.17 -19.83
C ALA A 29 15.36 -17.61 -18.49
N LEU A 30 16.64 -17.21 -18.39
CA LEU A 30 17.19 -16.56 -17.19
C LEU A 30 16.52 -15.22 -16.91
N LEU A 31 16.28 -14.39 -17.92
CA LEU A 31 15.52 -13.15 -17.78
C LEU A 31 14.08 -13.40 -17.32
N ALA A 32 13.40 -14.41 -17.86
CA ALA A 32 12.05 -14.79 -17.44
C ALA A 32 12.00 -15.31 -15.99
N ILE A 33 13.02 -16.04 -15.55
CA ILE A 33 13.16 -16.52 -14.17
C ILE A 33 13.46 -15.35 -13.23
N VAL A 34 14.34 -14.42 -13.61
CA VAL A 34 14.66 -13.23 -12.80
C VAL A 34 13.46 -12.30 -12.71
N THR A 35 12.72 -12.07 -13.80
CA THR A 35 11.49 -11.24 -13.75
C THR A 35 10.37 -11.93 -13.00
N GLY A 36 10.21 -13.25 -13.13
CA GLY A 36 9.26 -14.04 -12.34
C GLY A 36 9.59 -14.05 -10.85
N ALA A 37 10.87 -14.23 -10.50
CA ALA A 37 11.35 -14.14 -9.12
C ALA A 37 11.21 -12.71 -8.57
N ALA A 38 11.48 -11.68 -9.37
CA ALA A 38 11.25 -10.29 -8.97
C ALA A 38 9.76 -10.02 -8.73
N TRP A 39 8.85 -10.54 -9.57
CA TRP A 39 7.40 -10.42 -9.35
C TRP A 39 6.91 -11.15 -8.09
N LEU A 40 7.53 -12.30 -7.78
CA LEU A 40 7.24 -13.07 -6.57
C LEU A 40 7.86 -12.45 -5.31
N LEU A 41 9.03 -11.82 -5.41
CA LEU A 41 9.77 -11.19 -4.29
C LEU A 41 9.33 -9.74 -4.03
N LEU A 42 8.93 -9.00 -5.06
CA LEU A 42 8.22 -7.70 -4.95
C LEU A 42 6.72 -7.91 -4.71
N GLY A 43 6.37 -9.11 -4.24
CA GLY A 43 5.03 -9.62 -4.02
C GLY A 43 4.05 -8.52 -3.70
N SER A 44 3.04 -8.40 -4.57
CA SER A 44 1.68 -7.95 -4.26
C SER A 44 1.56 -7.13 -2.97
N GLY A 45 2.29 -6.02 -2.92
CA GLY A 45 2.06 -4.92 -2.00
C GLY A 45 0.80 -4.24 -2.49
N GLY A 46 -0.34 -4.94 -2.38
CA GLY A 46 -1.64 -4.39 -2.68
C GLY A 46 -1.73 -3.11 -1.89
N THR A 47 -1.71 -1.99 -2.60
CA THR A 47 -2.20 -0.72 -2.09
C THR A 47 -3.60 -1.03 -1.59
N ALA A 48 -3.73 -1.16 -0.27
CA ALA A 48 -5.02 -1.30 0.38
C ALA A 48 -5.76 0.00 0.07
N GLY A 49 -6.52 -0.01 -1.01
CA GLY A 49 -7.29 1.14 -1.46
C GLY A 49 -8.27 1.56 -0.37
N THR A 50 -8.62 2.84 -0.37
CA THR A 50 -9.60 3.37 0.58
C THR A 50 -10.96 2.70 0.37
N ARG A 51 -11.48 2.02 1.39
CA ARG A 51 -12.75 1.29 1.34
C ARG A 51 -13.91 2.20 1.70
N THR A 52 -14.93 2.29 0.86
CA THR A 52 -16.17 3.02 1.21
C THR A 52 -16.95 2.24 2.26
N VAL A 53 -17.41 2.94 3.29
CA VAL A 53 -18.19 2.40 4.41
C VAL A 53 -19.50 3.15 4.58
N THR A 54 -20.52 2.43 5.00
CA THR A 54 -21.83 2.99 5.35
C THR A 54 -22.08 2.80 6.84
N ALA A 55 -22.84 3.72 7.43
CA ALA A 55 -23.34 3.58 8.78
C ALA A 55 -24.62 2.72 8.77
N ALA A 56 -24.83 1.97 9.84
CA ALA A 56 -26.13 1.35 10.10
C ALA A 56 -27.17 2.42 10.52
N ASP A 57 -28.43 2.01 10.67
CA ASP A 57 -29.55 2.90 11.01
C ASP A 57 -29.35 3.65 12.35
N ASP A 58 -28.53 3.10 13.24
CA ASP A 58 -28.17 3.70 14.53
C ASP A 58 -27.02 4.72 14.43
N GLY A 59 -26.55 5.03 13.22
CA GLY A 59 -25.48 6.00 13.00
C GLY A 59 -24.08 5.49 13.37
N VAL A 60 -23.90 4.17 13.46
CA VAL A 60 -22.60 3.55 13.81
C VAL A 60 -22.03 2.80 12.60
N ILE A 61 -20.76 3.07 12.30
CA ILE A 61 -19.94 2.25 11.42
C ILE A 61 -19.28 1.16 12.26
N ARG A 62 -19.40 -0.09 11.80
CA ARG A 62 -18.89 -1.28 12.49
C ARG A 62 -17.84 -1.96 11.62
N LEU A 63 -16.63 -2.09 12.16
CA LEU A 63 -15.51 -2.76 11.52
C LEU A 63 -15.09 -3.95 12.38
N ALA A 64 -14.79 -5.11 11.80
CA ALA A 64 -14.35 -6.26 12.59
C ALA A 64 -12.95 -5.96 13.16
N ALA A 65 -12.76 -6.17 14.46
CA ALA A 65 -11.45 -5.92 15.09
C ALA A 65 -10.35 -6.82 14.50
N SER A 66 -10.72 -8.03 14.05
CA SER A 66 -9.83 -8.98 13.39
C SER A 66 -9.27 -8.48 12.06
N ASP A 67 -9.95 -7.54 11.39
CA ASP A 67 -9.43 -6.95 10.15
C ASP A 67 -8.05 -6.30 10.40
N PHE A 68 -7.80 -5.81 11.61
CA PHE A 68 -6.60 -5.06 11.95
C PHE A 68 -5.47 -5.93 12.52
N ASP A 69 -5.63 -7.25 12.63
CA ASP A 69 -4.64 -8.13 13.27
C ASP A 69 -3.31 -8.19 12.51
N GLY A 70 -3.32 -7.89 11.20
CA GLY A 70 -2.10 -7.77 10.40
C GLY A 70 -1.26 -6.51 10.65
N GLY A 71 -1.68 -5.63 11.56
CA GLY A 71 -0.95 -4.40 11.92
C GLY A 71 -0.89 -3.32 10.83
N ARG A 72 -1.45 -3.60 9.64
CA ARG A 72 -1.55 -2.65 8.54
C ARG A 72 -2.74 -1.72 8.73
N ALA A 73 -2.51 -0.42 8.61
CA ALA A 73 -3.51 0.61 8.57
C ALA A 73 -4.43 0.38 7.38
N GLN A 74 -5.73 0.40 7.65
CA GLN A 74 -6.74 0.31 6.61
C GLN A 74 -7.47 1.64 6.52
N PHE A 75 -7.60 2.12 5.28
CA PHE A 75 -8.19 3.41 4.98
C PHE A 75 -9.64 3.23 4.56
N PHE A 76 -10.47 4.16 5.00
CA PHE A 76 -11.91 4.14 4.84
C PHE A 76 -12.41 5.51 4.38
N ARG A 77 -13.55 5.48 3.68
CA ARG A 77 -14.25 6.68 3.21
C ARG A 77 -15.72 6.60 3.60
N TYR A 78 -16.20 7.65 4.25
CA TYR A 78 -17.61 7.85 4.56
C TYR A 78 -18.16 9.02 3.74
N GLU A 79 -19.25 8.80 3.01
CA GLU A 79 -19.92 9.85 2.24
C GLU A 79 -20.84 10.66 3.18
N SER A 80 -20.33 11.78 3.70
CA SER A 80 -21.13 12.68 4.53
C SER A 80 -21.96 13.64 3.67
N ARG A 81 -22.93 14.31 4.29
CA ARG A 81 -23.71 15.37 3.61
C ARG A 81 -22.85 16.55 3.16
N ARG A 82 -21.70 16.77 3.81
CA ARG A 82 -20.78 17.89 3.53
C ARG A 82 -19.68 17.51 2.54
N GLY A 83 -19.65 16.25 2.10
CA GLY A 83 -18.59 15.68 1.29
C GLY A 83 -17.93 14.47 1.96
N PRO A 84 -16.99 13.83 1.27
CA PRO A 84 -16.37 12.62 1.77
C PRO A 84 -15.41 12.87 2.93
N ILE A 85 -15.46 12.01 3.93
CA ILE A 85 -14.55 12.00 5.07
C ILE A 85 -13.71 10.74 4.99
N THR A 86 -12.39 10.89 4.92
CA THR A 86 -11.46 9.75 4.96
C THR A 86 -10.81 9.60 6.34
N PHE A 87 -10.67 8.36 6.77
CA PHE A 87 -10.05 8.00 8.04
C PHE A 87 -9.34 6.66 7.91
N PHE A 88 -8.49 6.34 8.87
CA PHE A 88 -7.85 5.03 8.93
C PHE A 88 -7.95 4.42 10.32
N VAL A 89 -7.86 3.09 10.35
CA VAL A 89 -7.78 2.30 11.58
C VAL A 89 -6.57 1.38 11.48
N VAL A 90 -5.79 1.32 12.56
CA VAL A 90 -4.58 0.51 12.66
C VAL A 90 -4.50 -0.16 14.03
N ARG A 91 -4.07 -1.41 14.08
CA ARG A 91 -3.57 -2.03 15.31
C ARG A 91 -2.07 -1.75 15.38
N SER A 92 -1.68 -0.89 16.29
CA SER A 92 -0.28 -0.53 16.53
C SER A 92 0.49 -1.64 17.25
N GLN A 93 1.82 -1.50 17.33
CA GLN A 93 2.70 -2.49 17.95
C GLN A 93 2.41 -2.81 19.42
N ASP A 94 1.79 -1.90 20.16
CA ASP A 94 1.33 -2.15 21.55
C ASP A 94 0.01 -2.94 21.63
N GLY A 95 -0.50 -3.42 20.49
CA GLY A 95 -1.71 -4.24 20.38
C GLY A 95 -3.02 -3.46 20.40
N VAL A 96 -3.00 -2.15 20.61
CA VAL A 96 -4.22 -1.33 20.72
C VAL A 96 -4.70 -0.88 19.34
N ILE A 97 -6.01 -0.98 19.11
CA ILE A 97 -6.63 -0.45 17.90
C ILE A 97 -6.83 1.07 18.01
N ARG A 98 -6.28 1.79 17.04
CA ARG A 98 -6.29 3.25 16.95
C ARG A 98 -6.99 3.67 15.67
N ALA A 99 -7.71 4.78 15.76
CA ALA A 99 -8.36 5.41 14.61
C ALA A 99 -7.99 6.90 14.54
N ALA A 100 -7.82 7.42 13.33
CA ALA A 100 -7.60 8.84 13.10
C ALA A 100 -8.18 9.24 11.74
N PHE A 101 -8.49 10.52 11.60
CA PHE A 101 -8.76 11.10 10.29
C PHE A 101 -7.51 10.98 9.42
N ASP A 102 -7.73 10.81 8.12
CA ASP A 102 -6.66 10.83 7.13
C ASP A 102 -6.26 12.29 6.78
N ALA A 103 -6.03 13.08 7.82
CA ALA A 103 -5.75 14.51 7.79
C ALA A 103 -5.13 14.96 9.12
N CYS A 104 -4.53 16.15 9.14
CA CYS A 104 -4.01 16.80 10.34
C CYS A 104 -4.29 18.30 10.35
N ASP A 105 -4.06 18.94 11.49
CA ASP A 105 -4.36 20.36 11.69
C ASP A 105 -3.55 21.30 10.78
N VAL A 106 -2.39 20.85 10.30
CA VAL A 106 -1.47 21.67 9.50
C VAL A 106 -1.63 21.45 8.00
N CYS A 107 -1.63 20.20 7.54
CA CYS A 107 -1.53 19.87 6.12
C CYS A 107 -2.86 19.48 5.45
N TYR A 108 -4.00 19.47 6.16
CA TYR A 108 -5.27 18.97 5.62
C TYR A 108 -5.72 19.63 4.31
N LYS A 109 -5.37 20.90 4.08
CA LYS A 109 -5.74 21.62 2.84
C LYS A 109 -5.17 20.99 1.58
N GLU A 110 -4.06 20.27 1.69
CA GLU A 110 -3.39 19.59 0.57
C GLU A 110 -4.08 18.28 0.17
N LYS A 111 -4.97 17.75 1.02
CA LYS A 111 -5.77 16.53 0.77
C LYS A 111 -4.93 15.29 0.38
N LYS A 112 -3.69 15.20 0.87
CA LYS A 112 -2.77 14.08 0.58
C LYS A 112 -2.83 12.93 1.59
N GLY A 113 -3.35 13.17 2.79
CA GLY A 113 -3.47 12.15 3.83
C GLY A 113 -2.15 11.56 4.31
N TYR A 114 -2.21 10.30 4.74
CA TYR A 114 -1.14 9.52 5.33
C TYR A 114 -0.92 8.20 4.61
N ARG A 115 0.25 7.62 4.81
CA ARG A 115 0.55 6.22 4.48
C ARG A 115 1.26 5.57 5.65
N GLN A 116 1.21 4.26 5.75
CA GLN A 116 2.01 3.53 6.73
C GLN A 116 3.32 3.05 6.10
N GLU A 117 4.43 3.24 6.82
CA GLU A 117 5.73 2.65 6.53
C GLU A 117 6.27 1.99 7.80
N GLY A 118 6.35 0.65 7.80
CA GLY A 118 6.64 -0.11 9.02
C GLY A 118 5.64 0.21 10.12
N ASP A 119 6.13 0.66 11.28
CA ASP A 119 5.28 1.08 12.40
C ASP A 119 4.88 2.57 12.38
N ALA A 120 5.32 3.33 11.38
CA ALA A 120 5.05 4.76 11.34
C ALA A 120 3.92 5.11 10.38
N MET A 121 3.11 6.09 10.76
CA MET A 121 2.24 6.84 9.85
C MET A 121 3.01 8.06 9.33
N ILE A 122 3.15 8.16 8.02
CA ILE A 122 3.88 9.24 7.36
C ILE A 122 2.90 10.19 6.68
N CYS A 123 3.00 11.48 6.93
CA CYS A 123 2.22 12.47 6.20
C CYS A 123 2.68 12.53 4.74
N ASN A 124 1.77 12.32 3.78
CA ASN A 124 2.10 12.36 2.36
C ASN A 124 2.42 13.77 1.85
N ASN A 125 2.15 14.81 2.64
CA ASN A 125 2.50 16.18 2.28
C ASN A 125 3.89 16.60 2.76
N CYS A 126 4.15 16.50 4.06
CA CYS A 126 5.37 17.05 4.68
C CYS A 126 6.42 16.00 5.08
N GLY A 127 6.10 14.71 4.92
CA GLY A 127 7.03 13.60 5.21
C GLY A 127 7.29 13.34 6.70
N GLN A 128 6.66 14.07 7.63
CA GLN A 128 6.81 13.78 9.04
C GLN A 128 6.29 12.38 9.38
N SER A 129 7.03 11.71 10.26
CA SER A 129 6.83 10.32 10.67
C SER A 129 6.31 10.27 12.10
N PHE A 130 5.25 9.49 12.31
CA PHE A 130 4.57 9.35 13.59
C PHE A 130 4.46 7.88 13.97
N PRO A 131 5.00 7.44 15.12
CA PRO A 131 4.82 6.08 15.59
C PRO A 131 3.33 5.71 15.71
N SER A 132 2.95 4.51 15.27
CA SER A 132 1.54 4.09 15.27
C SER A 132 0.94 4.10 16.68
N ASN A 133 1.74 3.82 17.71
CA ASN A 133 1.33 3.87 19.11
C ASN A 133 1.05 5.30 19.62
N MET A 134 1.37 6.34 18.86
CA MET A 134 1.00 7.72 19.18
C MET A 134 -0.27 8.17 18.47
N VAL A 135 -0.76 7.42 17.48
CA VAL A 135 -2.02 7.72 16.78
C VAL A 135 -3.17 7.74 17.81
N ASN A 136 -4.05 8.74 17.72
CA ASN A 136 -5.16 8.95 18.67
C ASN A 136 -4.74 9.32 20.11
N ILE A 137 -3.43 9.42 20.41
CA ILE A 137 -2.92 9.84 21.72
C ILE A 137 -2.40 11.27 21.64
N VAL A 138 -1.44 11.51 20.73
CA VAL A 138 -0.90 12.85 20.48
C VAL A 138 -1.83 13.60 19.53
N LYS A 139 -2.12 14.86 19.87
CA LYS A 139 -3.04 15.73 19.13
C LYS A 139 -2.32 17.00 18.73
N GLY A 140 -2.77 17.64 17.65
CA GLY A 140 -2.17 18.89 17.19
C GLY A 140 -1.03 18.70 16.20
N GLY A 141 -0.80 19.75 15.41
CA GLY A 141 0.31 19.80 14.46
C GLY A 141 0.13 18.84 13.29
N CYS A 142 1.22 18.18 12.89
CA CYS A 142 1.24 17.24 11.77
C CYS A 142 0.85 15.80 12.17
N ASN A 143 0.48 15.54 13.43
CA ASN A 143 -0.04 14.22 13.82
C ASN A 143 -1.39 13.96 13.15
N PRO A 144 -1.71 12.72 12.74
CA PRO A 144 -3.06 12.37 12.30
C PRO A 144 -4.10 12.80 13.34
N SER A 145 -5.11 13.56 12.92
CA SER A 145 -6.11 14.09 13.85
C SER A 145 -6.93 12.94 14.45
N PRO A 146 -7.02 12.82 15.79
CA PRO A 146 -7.69 11.68 16.44
C PRO A 146 -9.15 11.51 16.03
N LEU A 147 -9.57 10.27 15.84
CA LEU A 147 -10.97 9.89 15.65
C LEU A 147 -11.43 9.02 16.83
N SER A 148 -12.48 9.43 17.53
CA SER A 148 -13.02 8.62 18.62
C SER A 148 -13.55 7.27 18.11
N ARG A 149 -13.25 6.21 18.85
CA ARG A 149 -13.68 4.83 18.55
C ARG A 149 -13.91 4.07 19.85
N GLN A 150 -14.78 3.08 19.79
CA GLN A 150 -15.03 2.13 20.89
C GLN A 150 -14.77 0.70 20.42
N LEU A 151 -14.25 -0.14 21.31
CA LEU A 151 -14.16 -1.58 21.09
C LEU A 151 -15.30 -2.27 21.87
N ALA A 152 -16.15 -3.02 21.17
CA ALA A 152 -17.23 -3.79 21.78
C ALA A 152 -17.60 -4.98 20.90
N GLY A 153 -17.80 -6.16 21.50
CA GLY A 153 -18.26 -7.36 20.79
C GLY A 153 -17.34 -7.80 19.63
N GLY A 154 -16.03 -7.58 19.73
CA GLY A 154 -15.09 -7.89 18.64
C GLY A 154 -15.15 -6.90 17.46
N GLN A 155 -15.76 -5.74 17.65
CA GLN A 155 -15.88 -4.69 16.63
C GLN A 155 -15.23 -3.39 17.07
N VAL A 156 -14.75 -2.63 16.09
CA VAL A 156 -14.41 -1.21 16.20
C VAL A 156 -15.65 -0.42 15.79
N LEU A 157 -16.18 0.35 16.72
CA LEU A 157 -17.35 1.19 16.54
C LEU A 157 -16.92 2.63 16.34
N ILE A 158 -17.36 3.23 15.24
CA ILE A 158 -17.12 4.65 14.92
C ILE A 158 -18.48 5.32 14.74
N GLN A 159 -18.75 6.29 15.60
CA GLN A 159 -19.97 7.10 15.52
C GLN A 159 -19.89 8.05 14.32
N VAL A 160 -20.94 8.12 13.50
CA VAL A 160 -21.03 9.13 12.42
C VAL A 160 -20.86 10.55 13.00
N ALA A 161 -21.43 10.82 14.17
CA ALA A 161 -21.26 12.10 14.85
C ALA A 161 -19.80 12.43 15.18
N ALA A 162 -18.94 11.41 15.40
CA ALA A 162 -17.50 11.63 15.59
C ALA A 162 -16.80 11.97 14.26
N LEU A 163 -17.21 11.34 13.15
CA LEU A 163 -16.71 11.68 11.82
C LEU A 163 -17.07 13.12 11.43
N GLU A 164 -18.32 13.52 11.65
CA GLU A 164 -18.82 14.87 11.30
C GLU A 164 -18.07 16.00 12.04
N GLN A 165 -17.51 15.73 13.23
CA GLN A 165 -16.65 16.70 13.93
C GLN A 165 -15.35 17.00 13.17
N GLY A 166 -14.85 16.04 12.39
CA GLY A 166 -13.68 16.18 11.53
C GLY A 166 -13.99 16.65 10.11
N ALA A 167 -15.25 16.90 9.76
CA ALA A 167 -15.65 17.29 8.41
C ALA A 167 -14.89 18.52 7.89
N ARG A 168 -14.47 19.43 8.78
CA ARG A 168 -13.67 20.62 8.44
C ARG A 168 -12.30 20.32 7.80
N TYR A 169 -11.79 19.10 7.95
CA TYR A 169 -10.52 18.69 7.34
C TYR A 169 -10.68 18.29 5.87
N PHE A 170 -11.92 18.07 5.41
CA PHE A 170 -12.27 17.56 4.09
C PHE A 170 -13.03 18.60 3.28
#